data_AF-A0A923PQ45-F1
#
_entry.id   AF-A0A923PQ45-F1
#
_cell.length_a   1.000
_cell.length_b   1.000
_cell.length_c   1.000
_cell.angle_alpha   90.00
_cell.angle_beta   90.00
_cell.angle_gamma   90.00
#
_symmetry.space_group_name_H-M   'P 1'
#
loop_
_entity.id
_entity.type
_entity.pdbx_description
1 polymer ?
#
loop_
_entity_poly.entity_id
_entity_poly.type
_entity_poly.pdbx_seq_one_letter_code
_entity_poly.pdbx_strand_id
1 'polypeptide(L)' 'MSQFLYLFLVIFAVFAVSFVLLNLRHVVTGNEFRGTCASNNPMLKNKVGSCEVCGKSPDEDCKMPDLPQVK' A
#
# COMPACT_ATOMS: atom_id res chain seq x y z
N MET A 1 1.83 -37.12 6.38
CA MET A 1 0.81 -36.22 7.00
C MET A 1 1.43 -34.95 7.59
N SER A 2 2.42 -35.05 8.47
CA SER A 2 3.04 -33.91 9.17
C SER A 2 3.66 -32.84 8.27
N GLN A 3 4.36 -33.26 7.20
CA GLN A 3 5.00 -32.33 6.26
C GLN A 3 3.99 -31.42 5.54
N PHE A 4 2.80 -31.94 5.23
CA PHE A 4 1.73 -31.15 4.61
C PHE A 4 1.22 -30.06 5.57
N LEU A 5 0.97 -30.41 6.82
CA LEU A 5 0.52 -29.44 7.85
C LEU A 5 1.58 -28.36 8.10
N TYR A 6 2.86 -28.73 8.11
CA TYR A 6 3.95 -27.76 8.26
C TYR A 6 3.97 -26.74 7.11
N LEU A 7 3.95 -27.20 5.86
CA LEU A 7 3.91 -26.30 4.69
C LEU A 7 2.64 -25.43 4.68
N PHE A 8 1.49 -26.01 5.01
CA PHE A 8 0.23 -25.28 5.09
C PHE A 8 0.30 -24.12 6.10
N LEU A 9 0.84 -24.37 7.30
CA LEU A 9 1.00 -23.34 8.33
C LEU A 9 1.99 -22.25 7.90
N VAL A 10 3.12 -22.62 7.30
CA VAL A 10 4.11 -21.65 6.82
C VAL A 10 3.50 -20.73 5.75
N ILE A 11 2.78 -21.29 4.78
CA ILE A 11 2.10 -20.51 3.74
C ILE A 11 1.11 -19.55 4.40
N PHE A 12 0.23 -20.05 5.27
CA PHE A 12 -0.78 -19.21 5.91
C PHE A 12 -0.16 -18.09 6.76
N ALA A 13 0.92 -18.39 7.48
CA ALA A 13 1.66 -17.40 8.27
C ALA A 13 2.26 -16.30 7.38
N VAL A 14 2.89 -16.66 6.26
CA VAL A 14 3.47 -15.68 5.31
C VAL A 14 2.39 -14.80 4.69
N PHE A 15 1.24 -15.38 4.32
CA PHE A 15 0.12 -14.60 3.80
C PHE A 15 -0.43 -13.63 4.85
N ALA A 16 -0.65 -14.10 6.09
CA ALA A 16 -1.12 -13.26 7.18
C ALA A 16 -0.18 -12.07 7.45
N VAL A 17 1.14 -12.32 7.51
CA VAL A 17 2.15 -11.26 7.65
C VAL A 17 2.10 -10.28 6.47
N SER A 18 1.92 -10.77 5.25
CA SER A 18 1.83 -9.93 4.05
C SER A 18 0.63 -8.95 4.12
N PHE A 19 -0.54 -9.40 4.59
CA PHE A 19 -1.71 -8.52 4.75
C PHE A 19 -1.48 -7.42 5.80
N VAL A 20 -0.79 -7.74 6.89
CA VAL A 20 -0.40 -6.75 7.92
C VAL A 20 0.57 -5.73 7.32
N LEU A 21 1.59 -6.20 6.60
CA LEU A 21 2.60 -5.33 5.99
C LEU A 21 2.03 -4.40 4.91
N LEU A 22 1.07 -4.87 4.10
CA LEU A 22 0.37 -4.03 3.11
C LEU A 22 -0.40 -2.86 3.76
N ASN A 23 -0.83 -3.03 5.02
CA ASN A 23 -1.56 -2.02 5.79
C ASN A 23 -0.71 -1.39 6.91
N LEU A 24 0.62 -1.52 6.85
CA LEU A 24 1.52 -1.12 7.95
C LEU A 24 1.34 0.34 8.36
N ARG A 25 1.10 1.25 7.40
CA ARG A 25 0.85 2.66 7.69
C ARG A 25 -0.42 2.87 8.51
N HIS A 26 -1.47 2.11 8.23
CA HIS A 26 -2.70 2.17 9.02
C HIS A 26 -2.48 1.58 10.42
N VAL A 27 -1.80 0.44 10.52
CA VAL A 27 -1.51 -0.22 11.80
C VAL A 27 -0.62 0.64 12.72
N VAL A 28 0.42 1.27 12.18
CA VAL A 28 1.41 2.03 12.97
C VAL A 28 0.98 3.47 13.21
N THR A 29 0.33 4.12 12.24
CA THR A 29 0.04 5.57 12.32
C THR A 29 -1.44 5.90 12.43
N GLY A 30 -2.35 4.91 12.29
CA GLY A 30 -3.79 5.13 12.24
C GLY A 30 -4.30 5.81 10.96
N ASN A 31 -3.39 6.27 10.08
CA ASN A 31 -3.77 7.00 8.87
C ASN A 31 -4.18 6.06 7.73
N GLU A 32 -5.12 6.53 6.90
CA GLU A 32 -5.56 5.80 5.71
C GLU A 32 -4.45 5.66 4.66
N PHE A 33 -4.57 4.61 3.84
CA PHE A 33 -3.67 4.34 2.73
C PHE A 33 -3.68 5.48 1.70
N ARG A 34 -2.49 5.95 1.27
CA ARG A 34 -2.33 7.13 0.40
C ARG A 34 -2.45 6.84 -1.11
N GLY A 35 -2.85 5.63 -1.48
CA GLY A 35 -2.82 5.16 -2.86
C GLY A 35 -1.45 4.63 -3.28
N THR A 36 -1.43 3.85 -4.36
CA THR A 36 -0.20 3.41 -5.02
C THR A 36 0.00 4.20 -6.32
N CYS A 37 1.10 3.97 -7.03
CA CYS A 37 1.25 4.45 -8.41
C CYS A 37 0.07 4.04 -9.32
N ALA A 38 -0.61 2.92 -9.04
CA ALA A 38 -1.78 2.49 -9.80
C ALA A 38 -2.98 3.45 -9.63
N SER A 39 -3.06 4.19 -8.53
CA SER A 39 -4.09 5.22 -8.30
C SER A 39 -3.94 6.44 -9.23
N ASN A 40 -2.79 6.59 -9.92
CA ASN A 40 -2.60 7.60 -10.97
C ASN A 40 -2.76 7.02 -12.40
N ASN A 41 -3.21 5.77 -12.55
CA ASN A 41 -3.40 5.18 -13.86
C ASN A 41 -4.51 5.93 -14.63
N PRO A 42 -4.24 6.49 -15.82
CA PRO A 42 -5.21 7.23 -16.62
C PRO A 42 -6.49 6.44 -16.91
N MET A 43 -6.38 5.11 -17.07
CA MET A 43 -7.53 4.24 -17.33
C MET A 43 -8.43 4.03 -16.10
N LEU A 44 -7.89 4.23 -14.89
CA LEU A 44 -8.59 4.01 -13.63
C LEU A 44 -9.05 5.32 -12.99
N LYS A 45 -8.48 6.47 -13.38
CA LYS A 45 -8.79 7.81 -12.85
C LYS A 45 -10.30 8.12 -12.80
N ASN A 46 -11.06 7.70 -13.81
CA ASN A 46 -12.51 7.95 -13.88
C ASN A 46 -13.35 7.00 -12.99
N LYS A 47 -12.76 5.94 -12.44
CA LYS A 47 -13.44 4.94 -11.59
C LYS A 47 -13.10 5.10 -10.12
N VAL A 48 -11.86 5.42 -9.80
CA VAL A 48 -11.34 5.55 -8.42
C VAL A 48 -10.96 6.99 -8.06
N GLY A 49 -11.17 7.95 -8.97
CA GLY A 49 -10.80 9.35 -8.78
C GLY A 49 -9.33 9.62 -9.11
N SER A 50 -8.95 10.90 -9.09
CA SER A 50 -7.55 11.31 -9.22
C SER A 50 -6.80 11.11 -7.91
N CYS A 51 -5.60 10.53 -7.96
CA CYS A 51 -4.71 10.51 -6.81
C CYS A 51 -4.29 11.94 -6.45
N GLU A 52 -4.83 12.48 -5.34
CA GLU A 52 -4.51 13.83 -4.83
C GLU A 52 -3.05 13.98 -4.41
N VAL A 53 -2.35 12.85 -4.20
CA VAL A 53 -0.94 12.81 -3.80
C VAL A 53 0.00 12.77 -5.00
N CYS A 54 -0.42 12.15 -6.12
CA CYS A 54 0.46 11.77 -7.22
C CYS A 54 0.14 12.50 -8.54
N GLY A 55 -0.65 13.58 -8.52
CA GLY A 55 -1.08 14.35 -9.70
C GLY A 55 0.05 15.08 -10.47
N LYS A 56 1.24 14.49 -10.60
CA LYS A 56 2.42 15.02 -11.27
C LYS A 56 2.40 14.73 -12.77
N SER A 57 2.95 15.67 -13.53
CA SER A 57 3.32 15.49 -14.94
C SER A 57 4.51 14.50 -15.07
N PRO A 58 4.73 13.86 -16.22
CA PRO A 58 5.90 12.97 -16.43
C PRO A 58 7.24 13.64 -16.09
N ASP A 59 7.32 14.95 -16.33
CA ASP A 59 8.51 15.79 -16.14
C ASP A 59 8.60 16.41 -14.72
N GLU A 60 7.61 16.15 -13.86
CA GLU A 60 7.58 16.66 -12.48
C GLU A 60 7.92 15.58 -11.46
N ASP A 61 8.65 15.94 -10.41
CA ASP A 61 8.87 15.09 -9.25
C ASP A 61 7.59 14.94 -8.41
N CYS A 62 7.45 13.80 -7.74
CA CYS A 62 6.28 13.56 -6.88
C CYS A 62 6.36 14.49 -5.67
N LYS A 63 5.47 15.49 -5.63
CA LYS A 63 5.36 16.41 -4.49
C LYS A 63 4.71 15.67 -3.32
N MET A 64 5.50 14.93 -2.56
CA MET A 64 5.05 14.39 -1.29
C MET A 64 4.79 15.57 -0.34
N PRO A 65 3.57 15.79 0.16
CA PRO A 65 3.32 16.86 1.12
C PRO A 65 4.17 16.62 2.38
N ASP A 66 4.64 17.72 2.98
CA ASP A 66 5.49 17.70 4.17
C ASP A 66 4.89 16.78 5.24
N LEU A 67 5.62 15.71 5.54
CA LEU A 67 5.24 14.76 6.58
C LEU A 67 5.54 15.40 7.93
N PRO A 68 4.60 15.46 8.89
CA PRO A 68 4.99 15.69 10.28
C PRO A 68 5.99 14.59 10.68
N GLN A 69 7.11 15.01 11.27
CA GLN A 69 8.16 14.13 11.76
C GLN A 69 7.53 13.13 12.74
N VAL A 70 7.54 11.85 12.37
CA VAL A 70 7.18 10.75 13.27
C VAL A 70 8.32 10.68 14.28
N LYS A 71 8.10 11.21 15.49
CA LYS A 71 8.96 10.97 16.64
C LYS A 71 8.85 9.53 17.10
#